data_AF-A0A0Q5CYU6-F1
#
_entry.id   AF-A0A0Q5CYU6-F1
#
_cell.length_a   1.000
_cell.length_b   1.000
_cell.length_c   1.000
_cell.angle_alpha   90.00
_cell.angle_beta   90.00
_cell.angle_gamma   90.00
#
_symmetry.space_group_name_H-M   'P 1'
#
loop_
_entity.id
_entity.type
_entity.pdbx_description
1 polymer ?
#
loop_
_entity_poly.entity_id
_entity_poly.type
_entity_poly.pdbx_seq_one_letter_code
_entity_poly.pdbx_strand_id
1 'polypeptide(L)'
;MSYRTIFPHLAAAALFLLGPSPAFAEEPALPLGAETAGNALPSEIMLRAAPLMQAGSGDEATFWFYAGQLRWRSRLNASPALDPSGEPALFSSLFETLGPPVNDWAFGDIPKLQRTIDAVLLWDARYPDPSLDPVVHERMRAGLRGLRDQIGREADMIRTERASKGLENR
;
A
#
# COMPACT_ATOMS: atom_id res chain seq x y z
N MET A 1 -73.65 10.10 41.49
CA MET A 1 -72.53 10.85 42.13
C MET A 1 -71.42 11.00 41.11
N SER A 2 -71.07 12.25 40.78
CA SER A 2 -69.94 12.65 39.94
C SER A 2 -68.62 12.10 40.46
N TYR A 3 -67.66 11.83 39.57
CA TYR A 3 -66.51 12.72 39.33
C TYR A 3 -65.79 12.33 38.03
N ARG A 4 -65.51 13.36 37.22
CA ARG A 4 -64.64 13.35 36.03
C ARG A 4 -63.18 13.16 36.47
N THR A 5 -62.41 12.43 35.67
CA THR A 5 -61.02 12.84 35.39
C THR A 5 -60.59 12.40 34.00
N ILE A 6 -60.22 13.41 33.22
CA ILE A 6 -59.61 13.37 31.89
C ILE A 6 -58.12 13.07 32.09
N PHE A 7 -57.54 12.16 31.33
CA PHE A 7 -56.09 12.18 31.07
C PHE A 7 -55.83 11.99 29.56
N PRO A 8 -55.07 12.90 28.94
CA PRO A 8 -54.89 12.95 27.50
C PRO A 8 -53.81 11.99 27.02
N HIS A 9 -53.92 11.63 25.73
CA HIS A 9 -52.92 10.92 24.94
C HIS A 9 -51.54 11.57 25.03
N LEU A 10 -50.53 10.79 25.36
CA LEU A 10 -49.13 11.10 25.04
C LEU A 10 -48.58 9.96 24.19
N ALA A 11 -48.74 10.08 22.88
CA ALA A 11 -47.95 9.34 21.92
C ALA A 11 -46.54 9.96 21.89
N ALA A 12 -45.57 9.28 22.50
CA ALA A 12 -44.17 9.66 22.38
C ALA A 12 -43.67 9.22 20.99
N ALA A 13 -43.53 10.18 20.07
CA ALA A 13 -42.80 9.98 18.83
C ALA A 13 -41.29 9.97 19.14
N ALA A 14 -40.68 8.79 19.12
CA ALA A 14 -39.23 8.65 19.15
C ALA A 14 -38.68 8.98 17.75
N LEU A 15 -38.22 10.22 17.57
CA LEU A 15 -37.45 10.63 16.39
C LEU A 15 -36.07 9.98 16.51
N PHE A 16 -35.83 8.87 15.79
CA PHE A 16 -34.48 8.35 15.60
C PHE A 16 -33.70 9.36 14.74
N LEU A 17 -32.87 10.16 15.40
CA LEU A 17 -31.81 10.94 14.75
C LEU A 17 -30.80 9.94 14.18
N LEU A 18 -30.99 9.53 12.92
CA LEU A 18 -29.96 8.90 12.10
C LEU A 18 -28.87 9.95 11.82
N GLY A 19 -27.97 10.13 12.79
CA GLY A 19 -26.70 10.79 12.53
C GLY A 19 -25.93 9.97 11.48
N PRO A 20 -25.12 10.62 10.62
CA PRO A 20 -24.29 9.91 9.67
C PRO A 20 -23.39 8.93 10.44
N SER A 21 -23.42 7.65 10.04
CA SER A 21 -22.48 6.65 10.55
C SER A 21 -21.06 7.21 10.42
N PRO A 22 -20.19 7.08 11.44
CA PRO A 22 -18.80 7.43 11.27
C PRO A 22 -18.26 6.59 10.11
N ALA A 23 -17.80 7.26 9.06
CA ALA A 23 -17.09 6.61 7.97
C ALA A 23 -15.78 6.07 8.54
N PHE A 24 -15.79 4.83 9.00
CA PHE A 24 -14.55 4.10 9.25
C PHE A 24 -13.82 4.03 7.91
N ALA A 25 -12.59 4.53 7.86
CA ALA A 25 -11.74 4.35 6.70
C ALA A 25 -11.64 2.85 6.42
N GLU A 26 -12.08 2.43 5.24
CA GLU A 26 -12.01 1.02 4.83
C GLU A 26 -10.54 0.60 4.81
N GLU A 27 -10.21 -0.47 5.52
CA GLU A 27 -8.83 -0.97 5.59
C GLU A 27 -8.40 -1.45 4.20
N PRO A 28 -7.19 -1.09 3.72
CA PRO A 28 -6.72 -1.53 2.40
C PRO A 28 -6.79 -3.04 2.24
N ALA A 29 -7.46 -3.51 1.19
CA ALA A 29 -7.50 -4.93 0.85
C ALA A 29 -6.10 -5.43 0.45
N LEU A 30 -5.66 -6.54 1.05
CA LEU A 30 -4.38 -7.16 0.74
C LEU A 30 -4.53 -8.21 -0.37
N PRO A 31 -3.54 -8.41 -1.24
CA PRO A 31 -3.57 -9.44 -2.28
C PRO A 31 -3.69 -10.86 -1.75
N LEU A 32 -4.10 -11.78 -2.62
CA LEU A 32 -4.13 -13.21 -2.32
C LEU A 32 -2.72 -13.71 -1.97
N GLY A 33 -2.60 -14.50 -0.91
CA GLY A 33 -1.31 -15.02 -0.45
C GLY A 33 -0.43 -13.98 0.27
N ALA A 34 -0.98 -12.83 0.65
CA ALA A 34 -0.35 -11.86 1.53
C ALA A 34 0.17 -12.47 2.84
N GLU A 35 -0.65 -13.28 3.52
CA GLU A 35 -0.27 -13.93 4.77
C GLU A 35 0.96 -14.84 4.62
N THR A 36 0.95 -15.73 3.62
CA THR A 36 2.04 -16.69 3.42
C THR A 36 3.32 -16.05 2.89
N ALA A 37 3.21 -14.89 2.24
CA ALA A 37 4.35 -14.14 1.73
C ALA A 37 5.20 -13.48 2.83
N GLY A 38 4.69 -13.35 4.07
CA GLY A 38 5.44 -12.72 5.17
C GLY A 38 6.78 -13.38 5.50
N ASN A 39 6.92 -14.68 5.18
CA ASN A 39 8.14 -15.47 5.42
C ASN A 39 8.97 -15.71 4.14
N ALA A 40 8.54 -15.19 2.99
CA ALA A 40 9.23 -15.41 1.72
C ALA A 40 10.48 -14.52 1.60
N LEU A 41 11.44 -14.94 0.77
CA LEU A 41 12.61 -14.12 0.50
C LEU A 41 12.19 -12.81 -0.21
N PRO A 42 12.89 -11.68 0.00
CA PRO A 42 12.58 -10.43 -0.68
C PRO A 42 12.51 -10.56 -2.22
N SER A 43 13.34 -11.44 -2.81
CA SER A 43 13.31 -11.79 -4.23
C SER A 43 12.04 -12.48 -4.66
N GLU A 44 11.60 -13.47 -3.92
CA GLU A 44 10.40 -14.23 -4.21
C GLU A 44 9.16 -13.33 -4.15
N ILE A 45 9.13 -12.40 -3.19
CA ILE A 45 8.06 -11.38 -3.08
C ILE A 45 8.08 -10.48 -4.31
N MET A 46 9.24 -9.89 -4.65
CA MET A 46 9.38 -8.95 -5.76
C MET A 46 9.07 -9.59 -7.12
N LEU A 47 9.49 -10.84 -7.33
CA LEU A 47 9.28 -11.60 -8.58
C LEU A 47 7.81 -11.90 -8.88
N ARG A 48 6.91 -11.84 -7.89
CA ARG A 48 5.45 -12.00 -8.12
C ARG A 48 4.90 -10.94 -9.08
N ALA A 49 5.56 -9.78 -9.18
CA ALA A 49 5.11 -8.70 -10.06
C ALA A 49 5.13 -9.08 -11.55
N ALA A 50 6.11 -9.88 -12.00
CA ALA A 50 6.31 -10.18 -13.42
C ALA A 50 5.10 -10.89 -14.09
N PRO A 51 4.61 -12.03 -13.59
CA PRO A 51 3.44 -12.69 -14.19
C PRO A 51 2.16 -11.85 -14.07
N LEU A 52 2.02 -11.06 -13.00
CA LEU A 52 0.87 -10.18 -12.81
C LEU A 52 0.84 -9.04 -13.83
N MET A 53 2.00 -8.45 -14.14
CA MET A 53 2.11 -7.46 -15.22
C MET A 53 1.73 -8.07 -16.58
N GLN A 54 2.20 -9.29 -16.87
CA GLN A 54 1.84 -10.00 -18.11
C GLN A 54 0.34 -10.30 -18.20
N ALA A 55 -0.32 -10.54 -17.07
CA ALA A 55 -1.75 -10.79 -16.98
C ALA A 55 -2.61 -9.50 -16.91
N GLY A 56 -2.00 -8.30 -16.98
CA GLY A 56 -2.72 -7.03 -16.86
C GLY A 56 -3.19 -6.68 -15.43
N SER A 57 -2.72 -7.43 -14.43
CA SER A 57 -3.04 -7.22 -13.00
C SER A 57 -2.04 -6.25 -12.34
N GLY A 58 -1.90 -5.06 -12.93
CA GLY A 58 -0.80 -4.14 -12.59
C GLY A 58 -0.88 -3.56 -11.16
N ASP A 59 -2.07 -3.47 -10.57
CA ASP A 59 -2.23 -2.98 -9.19
C ASP A 59 -1.64 -3.99 -8.18
N GLU A 60 -1.93 -5.27 -8.38
CA GLU A 60 -1.37 -6.33 -7.56
C GLU A 60 0.14 -6.48 -7.82
N ALA A 61 0.58 -6.34 -9.07
CA ALA A 61 2.00 -6.32 -9.39
C ALA A 61 2.74 -5.19 -8.67
N THR A 62 2.14 -4.01 -8.62
CA THR A 62 2.67 -2.83 -7.90
C THR A 62 2.81 -3.14 -6.42
N PHE A 63 1.80 -3.74 -5.80
CA PHE A 63 1.89 -4.16 -4.40
C PHE A 63 3.11 -5.06 -4.16
N TRP A 64 3.25 -6.15 -4.92
CA TRP A 64 4.32 -7.11 -4.70
C TRP A 64 5.71 -6.54 -4.99
N PHE A 65 5.83 -5.70 -6.01
CA PHE A 65 7.07 -4.99 -6.32
C PHE A 65 7.51 -4.08 -5.18
N TYR A 66 6.61 -3.26 -4.62
CA TYR A 66 6.96 -2.37 -3.50
C TYR A 66 7.17 -3.13 -2.17
N ALA A 67 6.42 -4.21 -1.93
CA ALA A 67 6.61 -5.08 -0.77
C ALA A 67 7.99 -5.77 -0.78
N GLY A 68 8.37 -6.34 -1.92
CA GLY A 68 9.69 -6.97 -2.10
C GLY A 68 10.82 -5.96 -1.93
N GLN A 69 10.69 -4.78 -2.53
CA GLN A 69 11.67 -3.69 -2.34
C GLN A 69 11.82 -3.26 -0.90
N LEU A 70 10.73 -3.12 -0.13
CA LEU A 70 10.79 -2.73 1.28
C LEU A 70 11.63 -3.73 2.08
N ARG A 71 11.32 -5.02 1.96
CA ARG A 71 12.06 -6.11 2.63
C ARG A 71 13.52 -6.15 2.17
N TRP A 72 13.76 -6.01 0.87
CA TRP A 72 15.11 -6.09 0.32
C TRP A 72 15.99 -4.92 0.77
N ARG A 73 15.48 -3.69 0.69
CA ARG A 73 16.22 -2.50 1.13
C ARG A 73 16.51 -2.60 2.63
N SER A 74 15.61 -3.15 3.43
CA SER A 74 15.85 -3.38 4.86
C SER A 74 17.02 -4.33 5.10
N ARG A 75 17.05 -5.45 4.36
CA ARG A 75 18.13 -6.44 4.42
C ARG A 75 19.50 -5.87 4.01
N LEU A 76 19.56 -5.19 2.86
CA LEU A 76 20.84 -4.65 2.35
C LEU A 76 21.38 -3.51 3.21
N ASN A 77 20.50 -2.65 3.75
CA ASN A 77 20.94 -1.52 4.59
C ASN A 77 21.34 -1.95 6.00
N ALA A 78 20.98 -3.16 6.43
CA ALA A 78 21.46 -3.73 7.70
C ALA A 78 22.90 -4.27 7.58
N SER A 79 23.34 -4.58 6.36
CA SER A 79 24.64 -5.20 6.08
C SER A 79 25.37 -4.46 4.95
N PRO A 80 25.89 -3.24 5.20
CA PRO A 80 26.54 -2.44 4.16
C PRO A 80 27.86 -3.03 3.62
N ALA A 81 28.41 -4.07 4.27
CA ALA A 81 29.65 -4.75 3.86
C ALA A 81 29.41 -6.01 2.99
N LEU A 82 28.21 -6.18 2.42
CA LEU A 82 27.92 -7.31 1.53
C LEU A 82 28.76 -7.26 0.24
N ASP A 83 29.09 -8.43 -0.29
CA ASP A 83 29.71 -8.57 -1.61
C ASP A 83 28.80 -7.90 -2.66
N PRO A 84 29.31 -6.89 -3.40
CA PRO A 84 28.50 -6.16 -4.39
C PRO A 84 28.01 -7.05 -5.53
N SER A 85 28.65 -8.20 -5.80
CA SER A 85 28.25 -9.16 -6.83
C SER A 85 27.15 -10.13 -6.40
N GLY A 86 26.80 -10.16 -5.11
CA GLY A 86 25.77 -11.02 -4.55
C GLY A 86 24.37 -10.40 -4.55
N GLU A 87 23.74 -10.37 -3.37
CA GLU A 87 22.38 -9.81 -3.19
C GLU A 87 22.21 -8.37 -3.69
N PRO A 88 23.19 -7.44 -3.56
CA PRO A 88 23.09 -6.11 -4.15
C PRO A 88 22.91 -6.15 -5.68
N ALA A 89 23.72 -6.94 -6.40
CA ALA A 89 23.60 -7.08 -7.85
C ALA A 89 22.26 -7.72 -8.27
N LEU A 90 21.81 -8.74 -7.52
CA LEU A 90 20.51 -9.37 -7.78
C LEU A 90 19.35 -8.38 -7.57
N PHE A 91 19.38 -7.59 -6.50
CA PHE A 91 18.39 -6.55 -6.27
C PHE A 91 18.38 -5.53 -7.41
N SER A 92 19.54 -5.01 -7.81
CA SER A 92 19.65 -4.05 -8.91
C SER A 92 19.08 -4.63 -10.21
N SER A 93 19.43 -5.87 -10.55
CA SER A 93 18.92 -6.53 -11.76
C SER A 93 17.39 -6.67 -11.74
N LEU A 94 16.80 -7.11 -10.63
CA LEU A 94 15.35 -7.23 -10.50
C LEU A 94 14.66 -5.87 -10.49
N PHE A 95 15.23 -4.87 -9.83
CA PHE A 95 14.68 -3.51 -9.81
C PHE A 95 14.69 -2.87 -11.19
N GLU A 96 15.76 -3.00 -11.94
CA GLU A 96 15.88 -2.47 -13.31
C GLU A 96 15.00 -3.22 -14.31
N THR A 97 14.79 -4.53 -14.11
CA THR A 97 13.98 -5.35 -15.02
C THR A 97 12.48 -5.20 -14.76
N LEU A 98 12.07 -5.21 -13.49
CA LEU A 98 10.66 -5.20 -13.09
C LEU A 98 10.12 -3.79 -12.88
N GLY A 99 10.99 -2.86 -12.49
CA GLY A 99 10.60 -1.50 -12.11
C GLY A 99 9.96 -0.70 -13.24
N PRO A 100 10.55 -0.59 -14.44
CA PRO A 100 9.98 0.22 -15.51
C PRO A 100 8.52 -0.11 -15.83
N PRO A 101 8.13 -1.37 -16.17
CA PRO A 101 6.74 -1.65 -16.49
C PRO A 101 5.79 -1.47 -15.29
N VAL A 102 6.23 -1.80 -14.06
CA VAL A 102 5.41 -1.61 -12.86
C VAL A 102 5.19 -0.12 -12.56
N ASN A 103 6.25 0.68 -12.65
CA ASN A 103 6.20 2.13 -12.37
C ASN A 103 5.40 2.86 -13.46
N ASP A 104 5.52 2.47 -14.73
CA ASP A 104 4.71 3.05 -15.81
C ASP A 104 3.22 2.86 -15.55
N TRP A 105 2.81 1.68 -15.07
CA TRP A 105 1.44 1.42 -14.61
C TRP A 105 1.08 2.22 -13.37
N ALA A 106 1.90 2.12 -12.32
CA ALA A 106 1.62 2.64 -10.99
C ALA A 106 1.46 4.17 -10.99
N PHE A 107 2.39 4.88 -11.64
CA PHE A 107 2.35 6.34 -11.72
C PHE A 107 1.25 6.87 -12.67
N GLY A 108 0.56 5.98 -13.40
CA GLY A 108 -0.63 6.34 -14.15
C GLY A 108 -1.80 6.76 -13.26
N ASP A 109 -1.90 6.22 -12.04
CA ASP A 109 -2.95 6.55 -11.07
C ASP A 109 -2.31 6.84 -9.70
N ILE A 110 -2.04 8.12 -9.45
CA ILE A 110 -1.34 8.58 -8.24
C ILE A 110 -2.10 8.28 -6.94
N PRO A 111 -3.39 8.62 -6.80
CA PRO A 111 -4.15 8.23 -5.61
C PRO A 111 -4.13 6.73 -5.33
N LYS A 112 -4.16 5.90 -6.38
CA LYS A 112 -4.09 4.45 -6.22
C LYS A 112 -2.71 3.97 -5.81
N LEU A 113 -1.64 4.52 -6.38
CA LEU A 113 -0.28 4.25 -5.93
C LEU A 113 -0.09 4.57 -4.45
N GLN A 114 -0.63 5.70 -3.97
CA GLN A 114 -0.58 6.03 -2.55
C GLN A 114 -1.27 4.97 -1.68
N ARG A 115 -2.49 4.55 -2.07
CA ARG A 115 -3.22 3.46 -1.38
C ARG A 115 -2.49 2.12 -1.44
N THR A 116 -1.83 1.81 -2.55
CA THR A 116 -1.03 0.58 -2.67
C THR A 116 0.17 0.61 -1.73
N ILE A 117 0.86 1.75 -1.60
CA ILE A 117 1.95 1.89 -0.63
C ILE A 117 1.42 1.76 0.81
N ASP A 118 0.24 2.30 1.12
CA ASP A 118 -0.41 2.10 2.41
C ASP A 118 -0.71 0.62 2.68
N ALA A 119 -1.21 -0.10 1.69
CA ALA A 119 -1.44 -1.53 1.78
C ALA A 119 -0.14 -2.32 2.01
N VAL A 120 0.96 -1.95 1.35
CA VAL A 120 2.28 -2.56 1.58
C VAL A 120 2.75 -2.36 3.02
N LEU A 121 2.63 -1.14 3.54
CA LEU A 121 3.03 -0.83 4.92
C LEU A 121 2.15 -1.58 5.94
N LEU A 122 0.85 -1.67 5.68
CA LEU A 122 -0.09 -2.44 6.49
C LEU A 122 0.27 -3.93 6.49
N TRP A 123 0.48 -4.51 5.31
CA TRP A 123 0.89 -5.90 5.13
C TRP A 123 2.18 -6.20 5.90
N ASP A 124 3.17 -5.34 5.74
CA ASP A 124 4.50 -5.51 6.33
C ASP A 124 4.45 -5.42 7.87
N ALA A 125 3.55 -4.60 8.43
CA ALA A 125 3.28 -4.53 9.85
C ALA A 125 2.52 -5.75 10.39
N ARG A 126 1.58 -6.30 9.60
CA ARG A 126 0.76 -7.46 9.97
C ARG A 126 1.53 -8.78 9.91
N TYR A 127 2.44 -8.90 8.94
CA TYR A 127 3.24 -10.10 8.72
C TYR A 127 4.73 -9.74 8.75
N PRO A 128 5.30 -9.46 9.94
CA PRO A 128 6.68 -9.04 10.08
C PRO A 128 7.64 -10.16 9.69
N ASP A 129 8.76 -9.80 9.06
CA ASP A 129 9.92 -10.70 8.89
C ASP A 129 10.85 -10.54 10.11
N PRO A 130 10.92 -11.53 11.01
CA PRO A 130 11.73 -11.43 12.23
C PRO A 130 13.24 -11.49 11.96
N SER A 131 13.68 -11.79 10.74
CA SER A 131 15.09 -11.83 10.38
C SER A 131 15.68 -10.44 10.08
N LEU A 132 14.84 -9.42 9.91
CA LEU A 132 15.29 -8.06 9.62
C LEU A 132 15.71 -7.31 10.88
N ASP A 133 16.75 -6.50 10.77
CA ASP A 133 17.10 -5.54 11.83
C ASP A 133 15.92 -4.55 12.01
N PRO A 134 15.31 -4.49 13.21
CA PRO A 134 14.09 -3.72 13.42
C PRO A 134 14.31 -2.20 13.29
N VAL A 135 15.51 -1.70 13.62
CA VAL A 135 15.82 -0.27 13.54
C VAL A 135 16.00 0.14 12.08
N VAL A 136 16.74 -0.65 11.31
CA VAL A 136 16.91 -0.42 9.87
C VAL A 136 15.59 -0.58 9.14
N HIS A 137 14.82 -1.60 9.48
CA HIS A 137 13.53 -1.87 8.84
C HIS A 137 12.51 -0.74 9.10
N GLU A 138 12.42 -0.20 10.32
CA GLU A 138 11.54 0.94 10.59
C GLU A 138 11.98 2.20 9.81
N ARG A 139 13.29 2.42 9.63
CA ARG A 139 13.78 3.50 8.75
C ARG A 139 13.32 3.30 7.31
N MET A 140 13.32 2.07 6.81
CA MET A 140 12.84 1.77 5.45
C MET A 140 11.33 1.99 5.32
N ARG A 141 10.53 1.61 6.33
CA ARG A 141 9.09 1.94 6.39
C ARG A 141 8.86 3.44 6.38
N ALA A 142 9.62 4.19 7.18
CA ALA A 142 9.54 5.65 7.21
C ALA A 142 9.91 6.27 5.85
N GLY A 143 10.93 5.75 5.18
CA GLY A 143 11.31 6.16 3.84
C GLY A 143 10.20 5.92 2.82
N LEU A 144 9.55 4.75 2.86
CA LEU A 144 8.44 4.41 1.98
C LEU A 144 7.20 5.30 2.25
N ARG A 145 6.90 5.62 3.51
CA ARG A 145 5.89 6.63 3.88
C ARG A 145 6.23 8.00 3.31
N GLY A 146 7.49 8.42 3.42
CA GLY A 146 7.97 9.68 2.85
C GLY A 146 7.79 9.75 1.34
N LEU A 147 8.11 8.66 0.62
CA LEU A 147 7.90 8.55 -0.82
C LEU A 147 6.42 8.67 -1.20
N ARG A 148 5.52 7.95 -0.51
CA ARG A 148 4.06 8.06 -0.70
C ARG A 148 3.57 9.49 -0.57
N ASP A 149 4.03 10.19 0.47
CA ASP A 149 3.60 11.56 0.75
C ASP A 149 4.16 12.53 -0.31
N GLN A 150 5.40 12.32 -0.74
CA GLN A 150 6.01 13.11 -1.81
C GLN A 150 5.26 12.95 -3.13
N ILE A 151 4.97 11.71 -3.52
CA ILE A 151 4.18 11.39 -4.72
C ILE A 151 2.83 12.12 -4.71
N GLY A 152 2.16 12.18 -3.56
CA GLY A 152 0.91 12.93 -3.41
C GLY A 152 1.08 14.44 -3.57
N ARG A 153 2.10 15.03 -2.93
CA ARG A 153 2.40 16.46 -3.06
C ARG A 153 2.77 16.86 -4.48
N GLU A 154 3.44 15.97 -5.20
CA GLU A 154 3.99 16.20 -6.54
C GLU A 154 3.07 15.68 -7.66
N ALA A 155 1.85 15.23 -7.33
CA ALA A 155 0.96 14.52 -8.24
C ALA A 155 0.71 15.26 -9.58
N ASP A 156 0.49 16.57 -9.54
CA ASP A 156 0.22 17.37 -10.75
C ASP A 156 1.46 17.55 -11.63
N MET A 157 2.63 17.70 -11.01
CA MET A 157 3.91 17.73 -11.71
C MET A 157 4.17 16.38 -12.40
N ILE A 158 3.94 15.27 -11.68
CA ILE A 158 4.09 13.92 -12.22
C ILE A 158 3.15 13.70 -13.41
N ARG A 159 1.86 14.08 -13.30
CA ARG A 159 0.89 13.94 -14.41
C ARG A 159 1.32 14.72 -15.64
N THR A 160 1.84 15.92 -15.45
CA THR A 160 2.32 16.81 -16.52
C THR A 160 3.55 16.22 -17.21
N GLU A 161 4.52 15.73 -16.44
CA GLU A 161 5.72 15.08 -16.98
C GLU A 161 5.37 13.78 -17.73
N ARG A 162 4.42 13.00 -17.21
CA ARG A 162 3.93 11.80 -17.91
C ARG A 162 3.28 12.15 -19.24
N ALA A 163 2.40 13.15 -19.26
CA ALA A 163 1.74 13.60 -20.47
C ALA A 163 2.73 14.12 -21.51
N SER A 164 3.80 14.84 -21.11
CA SER A 164 4.82 15.33 -22.03
C SER A 164 5.66 14.20 -22.65
N LYS A 165 5.74 13.04 -21.99
CA LYS A 165 6.38 11.82 -22.49
C LYS A 165 5.41 10.90 -23.26
N GLY A 166 4.15 11.30 -23.43
CA GLY A 166 3.13 10.48 -24.09
C GLY A 166 2.64 9.29 -23.25
N LEU A 167 2.88 9.31 -21.93
CA LEU A 167 2.41 8.29 -21.00
C LEU A 167 0.99 8.60 -20.53
N GLU A 168 0.17 7.58 -20.40
CA GLU A 168 -1.22 7.69 -19.95
C GLU A 168 -1.30 8.09 -18.46
N ASN A 169 -2.23 8.99 -18.14
CA ASN A 169 -2.72 9.22 -16.78
C ASN A 169 -4.12 8.59 -16.70
N ARG A 170 -4.26 7.54 -15.90
CA ARG A 170 -5.46 6.69 -15.81
C ARG A 170 -6.41 7.15 -14.70
#